data_AF-A0A5R9LYK4-F1
#
_entry.id   AF-A0A5R9LYK4-F1
#
_cell.length_a   1.000
_cell.length_b   1.000
_cell.length_c   1.000
_cell.angle_alpha   90.00
_cell.angle_beta   90.00
_cell.angle_gamma   90.00
#
_symmetry.space_group_name_H-M   'P 1'
#
loop_
_entity.id
_entity.type
_entity.pdbx_description
1 polymer ?
#
loop_
_entity_poly.entity_id
_entity_poly.type
_entity_poly.pdbx_seq_one_letter_code
_entity_poly.pdbx_strand_id
1 'polypeptide(L)'
;MRRICLTLPTNRACTPAIADVGEEAAYAAGEFGVEVHLLILDSSEVSTFADHAKAVDELPAVPNVIVHHLDEGRQRDFLREVIERSGHAEPELLLDLMLPDAVSYGACTNRAFLLAAALGCESIHRRDSDSGYQSLDGKPVFPVHHELLSLGRTGTDAADGVTENTLDPVHGRKPVSMVGGSFVGELSVDVSEIKEADPGIYHDVVSLWAPPEWPAEEVQGLVQESFIGAGTEPFSVDRSVLDVPDIWRLDMCNIGFDRELYERVPLPPATDTIGSDYFLLHVVRHAPLPAVVHNRHIVNFYTAERRTGSGFTAYQMRFVKFLLSMLYLHPVYFDLEEAGPALLDPQHHVRADTIAGFVRRSTSEDRAENIRRLDVIDRRYRQLGGRYAEFADHLMPLRQDLLDRAQIDMEHFALLIDAWRPLVAASRAIAPSNGPSIGRA
;
A
#
# COMPACT_ATOMS: atom_id res chain seq x y z
N MET A 1 0.39 -24.77 12.34
CA MET A 1 -0.71 -24.14 11.59
C MET A 1 -0.13 -22.84 11.05
N ARG A 2 -0.26 -22.56 9.74
CA ARG A 2 0.22 -21.30 9.17
C ARG A 2 -0.60 -20.15 9.72
N ARG A 3 0.06 -19.09 10.19
CA ARG A 3 -0.58 -17.86 10.67
C ARG A 3 -0.54 -16.82 9.57
N ILE A 4 -1.65 -16.14 9.33
CA ILE A 4 -1.71 -15.03 8.38
C ILE A 4 -2.40 -13.84 9.01
N CYS A 5 -2.06 -12.65 8.54
CA CYS A 5 -2.65 -11.41 9.00
C CYS A 5 -3.50 -10.82 7.86
N LEU A 6 -4.82 -10.78 8.03
CA LEU A 6 -5.71 -10.05 7.12
C LEU A 6 -5.95 -8.68 7.73
N THR A 7 -5.59 -7.61 7.03
CA THR A 7 -5.46 -6.27 7.63
C THR A 7 -6.39 -5.26 6.98
N LEU A 8 -7.02 -4.46 7.84
CA LEU A 8 -7.93 -3.39 7.48
C LEU A 8 -7.51 -2.10 8.22
N PRO A 9 -6.62 -1.28 7.65
CA PRO A 9 -6.37 0.06 8.16
C PRO A 9 -7.55 0.99 7.85
N THR A 10 -7.94 1.80 8.84
CA THR A 10 -9.00 2.80 8.67
C THR A 10 -8.76 4.04 9.51
N ASN A 11 -9.23 5.17 8.99
CA ASN A 11 -9.34 6.45 9.68
C ASN A 11 -10.71 7.11 9.46
N ARG A 12 -11.70 6.31 9.03
CA ARG A 12 -13.04 6.75 8.60
C ARG A 12 -14.08 5.68 8.86
N ALA A 13 -15.36 6.03 8.80
CA ALA A 13 -16.44 5.05 8.96
C ALA A 13 -16.41 3.97 7.87
N CYS A 14 -16.39 2.70 8.29
CA CYS A 14 -16.24 1.54 7.40
C CYS A 14 -16.88 0.25 7.94
N THR A 15 -17.94 0.34 8.75
CA THR A 15 -18.68 -0.82 9.30
C THR A 15 -19.00 -1.92 8.26
N PRO A 16 -19.44 -1.62 7.02
CA PRO A 16 -19.65 -2.66 6.02
C PRO A 16 -18.36 -3.41 5.66
N ALA A 17 -17.24 -2.70 5.51
CA ALA A 17 -15.94 -3.31 5.21
C ALA A 17 -15.47 -4.23 6.34
N ILE A 18 -15.78 -3.92 7.61
CA ILE A 18 -15.49 -4.80 8.77
C ILE A 18 -16.23 -6.14 8.64
N ALA A 19 -17.50 -6.12 8.25
CA ALA A 19 -18.27 -7.34 8.02
C ALA A 19 -17.68 -8.14 6.85
N ASP A 20 -17.40 -7.47 5.74
CA ASP A 20 -16.82 -8.05 4.52
C ASP A 20 -15.48 -8.77 4.81
N VAL A 21 -14.52 -8.10 5.48
CA VAL A 21 -13.24 -8.73 5.83
C VAL A 21 -13.38 -9.83 6.87
N GLY A 22 -14.43 -9.79 7.71
CA GLY A 22 -14.79 -10.87 8.62
C GLY A 22 -15.23 -12.12 7.87
N GLU A 23 -16.00 -11.97 6.80
CA GLU A 23 -16.37 -13.09 5.91
C GLU A 23 -15.15 -13.63 5.15
N GLU A 24 -14.24 -12.77 4.68
CA GLU A 24 -13.00 -13.19 4.04
C GLU A 24 -12.09 -13.97 5.02
N ALA A 25 -11.98 -13.52 6.27
CA ALA A 25 -11.23 -14.23 7.31
C ALA A 25 -11.84 -15.61 7.61
N ALA A 26 -13.17 -15.70 7.69
CA ALA A 26 -13.88 -16.95 7.89
C ALA A 26 -13.64 -17.93 6.73
N TYR A 27 -13.69 -17.42 5.50
CA TYR A 27 -13.38 -18.17 4.30
C TYR A 27 -11.94 -18.70 4.31
N ALA A 28 -10.96 -17.85 4.60
CA ALA A 28 -9.55 -18.25 4.67
C ALA A 28 -9.32 -19.36 5.72
N ALA A 29 -9.87 -19.20 6.93
CA ALA A 29 -9.74 -20.19 7.99
C ALA A 29 -10.40 -21.54 7.62
N GLY A 30 -11.59 -21.49 7.02
CA GLY A 30 -12.37 -22.69 6.66
C GLY A 30 -11.80 -23.44 5.45
N GLU A 31 -11.42 -22.73 4.38
CA GLU A 31 -10.97 -23.32 3.12
C GLU A 31 -9.51 -23.78 3.19
N PHE A 32 -8.63 -23.01 3.85
CA PHE A 32 -7.20 -23.26 3.87
C PHE A 32 -6.67 -23.80 5.19
N GLY A 33 -7.50 -23.86 6.24
CA GLY A 33 -7.08 -24.36 7.56
C GLY A 33 -5.97 -23.53 8.22
N VAL A 34 -5.92 -22.23 7.92
CA VAL A 34 -4.96 -21.28 8.48
C VAL A 34 -5.52 -20.61 9.74
N GLU A 35 -4.63 -20.10 10.60
CA GLU A 35 -4.97 -19.20 11.69
C GLU A 35 -4.95 -17.76 11.16
N VAL A 36 -6.11 -17.12 11.12
CA VAL A 36 -6.28 -15.76 10.61
C VAL A 36 -6.31 -14.78 11.76
N HIS A 37 -5.32 -13.90 11.79
CA HIS A 37 -5.34 -12.69 12.60
C HIS A 37 -5.98 -11.56 11.79
N LEU A 38 -7.26 -11.30 12.05
CA LEU A 38 -7.94 -10.14 11.46
C LEU A 38 -7.51 -8.88 12.22
N LEU A 39 -6.67 -8.05 11.59
CA LEU A 39 -6.05 -6.88 12.19
C LEU A 39 -6.70 -5.59 11.68
N ILE A 40 -7.50 -4.96 12.53
CA ILE A 40 -8.16 -3.69 12.24
C ILE A 40 -7.39 -2.57 12.96
N LEU A 41 -6.72 -1.72 12.19
CA LEU A 41 -5.95 -0.58 12.69
C LEU A 41 -6.79 0.68 12.53
N ASP A 42 -7.37 1.14 13.63
CA ASP A 42 -8.40 2.17 13.63
C ASP A 42 -7.87 3.49 14.23
N SER A 43 -7.65 4.47 13.34
CA SER A 43 -7.27 5.85 13.66
C SER A 43 -8.46 6.81 13.48
N SER A 44 -9.71 6.33 13.53
CA SER A 44 -10.90 7.18 13.43
C SER A 44 -11.24 7.88 14.75
N GLU A 45 -12.10 8.91 14.69
CA GLU A 45 -12.61 9.56 15.89
C GLU A 45 -13.44 8.62 16.79
N VAL A 46 -13.53 8.97 18.08
CA VAL A 46 -14.12 8.14 19.15
C VAL A 46 -15.51 7.58 18.82
N SER A 47 -16.38 8.36 18.18
CA SER A 47 -17.72 7.90 17.79
C SER A 47 -17.66 6.81 16.72
N THR A 48 -16.81 7.01 15.71
CA THR A 48 -16.63 6.09 14.60
C THR A 48 -15.96 4.81 15.07
N PHE A 49 -14.94 4.91 15.94
CA PHE A 49 -14.33 3.77 16.61
C PHE A 49 -15.36 2.94 17.40
N ALA A 50 -16.28 3.59 18.12
CA ALA A 50 -17.31 2.89 18.89
C ALA A 50 -18.30 2.13 17.99
N ASP A 51 -18.61 2.66 16.81
CA ASP A 51 -19.45 1.96 15.84
C ASP A 51 -18.71 0.80 15.15
N HIS A 52 -17.41 0.95 14.89
CA HIS A 52 -16.56 -0.16 14.46
C HIS A 52 -16.46 -1.26 15.52
N ALA A 53 -16.31 -0.90 16.79
CA ALA A 53 -16.25 -1.88 17.88
C ALA A 53 -17.53 -2.73 17.96
N LYS A 54 -18.71 -2.12 17.78
CA LYS A 54 -19.98 -2.86 17.69
C LYS A 54 -19.99 -3.81 16.49
N ALA A 55 -19.54 -3.34 15.33
CA ALA A 55 -19.46 -4.17 14.13
C ALA A 55 -18.53 -5.38 14.32
N VAL A 56 -17.40 -5.18 15.00
CA VAL A 56 -16.47 -6.25 15.38
C VAL A 56 -17.12 -7.24 16.35
N ASP A 57 -17.85 -6.76 17.35
CA ASP A 57 -18.57 -7.60 18.32
C ASP A 57 -19.70 -8.42 17.66
N GLU A 58 -20.28 -7.92 16.57
CA GLU A 58 -21.30 -8.59 15.77
C GLU A 58 -20.75 -9.66 14.82
N LEU A 59 -19.42 -9.72 14.60
CA LEU A 59 -18.81 -10.73 13.76
C LEU A 59 -19.07 -12.16 14.30
N PRO A 60 -19.45 -13.12 13.44
CA PRO A 60 -19.59 -14.51 13.86
C PRO A 60 -18.28 -15.05 14.45
N ALA A 61 -18.38 -15.83 15.52
CA ALA A 61 -17.22 -16.58 15.99
C ALA A 61 -16.91 -17.73 15.04
N VAL A 62 -15.73 -17.68 14.44
CA VAL A 62 -15.22 -18.70 13.54
C VAL A 62 -13.94 -19.31 14.13
N PRO A 63 -13.83 -20.65 14.20
CA PRO A 63 -12.60 -21.30 14.62
C PRO A 63 -11.40 -20.80 13.81
N ASN A 64 -10.27 -20.59 14.49
CA ASN A 64 -9.02 -20.09 13.90
C ASN A 64 -9.08 -18.65 13.35
N VAL A 65 -10.13 -17.87 13.62
CA VAL A 65 -10.17 -16.42 13.37
C VAL A 65 -10.01 -15.68 14.69
N ILE A 66 -9.00 -14.82 14.78
CA ILE A 66 -8.67 -14.01 15.96
C ILE A 66 -8.71 -12.54 15.53
N VAL A 67 -9.64 -11.78 16.09
CA VAL A 67 -9.83 -10.37 15.73
C VAL A 67 -9.05 -9.46 16.68
N HIS A 68 -8.27 -8.55 16.11
CA HIS A 68 -7.49 -7.52 16.78
C HIS A 68 -8.00 -6.16 16.32
N HIS A 69 -8.80 -5.48 17.15
CA HIS A 69 -9.26 -4.11 16.89
C HIS A 69 -8.50 -3.14 17.80
N LEU A 70 -7.60 -2.37 17.18
CA LEU A 70 -6.68 -1.49 17.89
C LEU A 70 -7.01 -0.03 17.57
N ASP A 71 -7.37 0.73 18.60
CA ASP A 71 -7.38 2.18 18.53
C ASP A 71 -5.95 2.72 18.38
N GLU A 72 -5.85 4.01 18.07
CA GLU A 72 -4.55 4.66 17.94
C GLU A 72 -3.71 4.61 19.24
N GLY A 73 -4.36 4.67 20.41
CA GLY A 73 -3.67 4.61 21.70
C GLY A 73 -2.90 3.30 21.87
N ARG A 74 -3.55 2.16 21.61
CA ARG A 74 -2.92 0.84 21.67
C ARG A 74 -1.85 0.67 20.60
N GLN A 75 -2.07 1.21 19.40
CA GLN A 75 -1.04 1.21 18.35
C GLN A 75 0.19 1.99 18.81
N ARG A 76 0.01 3.17 19.42
CA ARG A 76 1.09 4.00 19.96
C ARG A 76 1.87 3.30 21.07
N ASP A 77 1.17 2.65 22.00
CA ASP A 77 1.80 1.91 23.11
C ASP A 77 2.65 0.75 22.58
N PHE A 78 2.13 -0.03 21.63
CA PHE A 78 2.89 -1.07 20.96
C PHE A 78 4.15 -0.52 20.27
N LEU A 79 4.01 0.54 19.48
CA LEU A 79 5.14 1.14 18.77
C LEU A 79 6.21 1.67 19.72
N ARG A 80 5.82 2.33 20.82
CA ARG A 80 6.77 2.80 21.83
C ARG A 80 7.59 1.67 22.42
N GLU A 81 6.95 0.54 22.76
CA GLU A 81 7.66 -0.62 23.29
C GLU A 81 8.60 -1.23 22.24
N VAL A 82 8.17 -1.35 20.99
CA VAL A 82 9.01 -1.85 19.88
C VAL A 82 10.22 -0.94 19.67
N ILE A 83 10.01 0.37 19.60
CA ILE A 83 11.06 1.36 19.36
C ILE A 83 12.06 1.37 20.53
N GLU A 84 11.58 1.38 21.78
CA GLU A 84 12.44 1.34 22.96
C GLU A 84 13.34 0.10 22.94
N ARG A 85 12.75 -1.08 22.67
CA ARG A 85 13.50 -2.34 22.59
C ARG A 85 14.44 -2.43 21.40
N SER A 86 14.14 -1.74 20.30
CA SER A 86 15.03 -1.69 19.14
C SER A 86 16.35 -0.98 19.45
N GLY A 87 16.36 -0.11 20.47
CA GLY A 87 17.53 0.63 20.91
C GLY A 87 17.96 1.74 19.94
N HIS A 88 17.07 2.20 19.05
CA HIS A 88 17.37 3.27 18.11
C HIS A 88 17.63 4.61 18.83
N ALA A 89 18.55 5.42 18.29
CA ALA A 89 18.97 6.67 18.91
C ALA A 89 17.90 7.79 18.87
N GLU A 90 16.95 7.69 17.93
CA GLU A 90 15.92 8.70 17.66
C GLU A 90 14.51 8.09 17.80
N PRO A 91 14.07 7.74 19.03
CA PRO A 91 12.83 7.01 19.23
C PRO A 91 11.57 7.83 18.87
N GLU A 92 11.54 9.12 19.19
CA GLU A 92 10.40 9.98 18.89
C GLU A 92 10.23 10.15 17.37
N LEU A 93 11.33 10.32 16.62
CA LEU A 93 11.27 10.39 15.16
C LEU A 93 10.69 9.11 14.56
N LEU A 94 11.14 7.93 15.01
CA LEU A 94 10.58 6.66 14.54
C LEU A 94 9.09 6.52 14.86
N LEU A 95 8.66 7.02 16.02
CA LEU A 95 7.23 7.03 16.37
C LEU A 95 6.45 7.93 15.42
N ASP A 96 6.95 9.13 15.14
CA ASP A 96 6.31 10.08 14.22
C ASP A 96 6.26 9.55 12.78
N LEU A 97 7.26 8.78 12.34
CA LEU A 97 7.26 8.15 11.01
C LEU A 97 6.26 6.99 10.89
N MET A 98 5.97 6.27 11.98
CA MET A 98 5.05 5.12 11.97
C MET A 98 3.62 5.49 12.38
N LEU A 99 3.45 6.58 13.14
CA LEU A 99 2.16 7.07 13.60
C LEU A 99 2.08 8.61 13.54
N PRO A 100 2.14 9.19 12.33
CA PRO A 100 2.03 10.63 12.14
C PRO A 100 0.59 11.11 12.40
N ASP A 101 0.45 12.39 12.79
CA ASP A 101 -0.85 13.06 12.95
C ASP A 101 -1.56 13.38 11.60
N ALA A 102 -1.07 12.81 10.49
CA ALA A 102 -1.56 13.02 9.13
C ALA A 102 -1.72 11.68 8.39
N VAL A 103 -2.44 11.67 7.28
CA VAL A 103 -2.67 10.44 6.52
C VAL A 103 -1.37 9.96 5.88
N SER A 104 -0.98 8.72 6.14
CA SER A 104 0.17 8.07 5.48
C SER A 104 -0.15 6.60 5.22
N TYR A 105 -0.23 6.25 3.94
CA TYR A 105 -0.47 4.88 3.48
C TYR A 105 0.71 3.94 3.80
N GLY A 106 1.94 4.46 3.71
CA GLY A 106 3.12 3.72 4.10
C GLY A 106 3.20 3.48 5.61
N ALA A 107 2.97 4.52 6.43
CA ALA A 107 3.04 4.40 7.88
C ALA A 107 1.99 3.43 8.45
N CYS A 108 0.73 3.45 7.96
CA CYS A 108 -0.27 2.48 8.39
C CYS A 108 0.08 1.04 8.00
N THR A 109 0.64 0.84 6.81
CA THR A 109 1.06 -0.48 6.36
C THR A 109 2.29 -0.97 7.14
N ASN A 110 3.24 -0.09 7.47
CA ASN A 110 4.39 -0.40 8.32
C ASN A 110 3.96 -0.82 9.74
N ARG A 111 2.96 -0.15 10.33
CA ARG A 111 2.34 -0.60 11.60
C ARG A 111 1.81 -2.02 11.48
N ALA A 112 1.10 -2.31 10.40
CA ALA A 112 0.56 -3.63 10.12
C ALA A 112 1.67 -4.70 9.98
N PHE A 113 2.80 -4.37 9.33
CA PHE A 113 3.96 -5.25 9.21
C PHE A 113 4.58 -5.59 10.57
N LEU A 114 4.78 -4.61 11.45
CA LEU A 114 5.35 -4.87 12.78
C LEU A 114 4.42 -5.70 13.66
N LEU A 115 3.11 -5.44 13.60
CA LEU A 115 2.11 -6.24 14.31
C LEU A 115 2.02 -7.66 13.75
N ALA A 116 2.10 -7.84 12.42
CA ALA A 116 2.15 -9.15 11.79
C ALA A 116 3.39 -9.94 12.22
N ALA A 117 4.56 -9.29 12.30
CA ALA A 117 5.77 -9.91 12.84
C ALA A 117 5.61 -10.31 14.32
N ALA A 118 4.99 -9.46 15.15
CA ALA A 118 4.71 -9.74 16.56
C ALA A 118 3.76 -10.93 16.76
N LEU A 119 2.78 -11.10 15.87
CA LEU A 119 1.83 -12.22 15.88
C LEU A 119 2.43 -13.51 15.28
N GLY A 120 3.60 -13.42 14.65
CA GLY A 120 4.24 -14.54 13.95
C GLY A 120 3.52 -14.94 12.67
N CYS A 121 2.85 -13.99 12.00
CA CYS A 121 2.25 -14.19 10.69
C CYS A 121 3.34 -14.53 9.65
N GLU A 122 3.05 -15.46 8.74
CA GLU A 122 3.90 -15.83 7.59
C GLU A 122 3.57 -14.98 6.36
N SER A 123 2.39 -14.36 6.34
CA SER A 123 1.99 -13.40 5.32
C SER A 123 1.03 -12.36 5.88
N ILE A 124 1.01 -11.21 5.22
CA ILE A 124 0.07 -10.12 5.48
C ILE A 124 -0.73 -9.84 4.21
N HIS A 125 -2.03 -9.58 4.37
CA HIS A 125 -3.00 -9.41 3.30
C HIS A 125 -3.76 -8.12 3.57
N ARG A 126 -3.60 -7.09 2.74
CA ARG A 126 -4.20 -5.77 2.95
C ARG A 126 -5.48 -5.61 2.14
N ARG A 127 -6.49 -4.99 2.78
CA ARG A 127 -7.70 -4.46 2.15
C ARG A 127 -7.88 -3.00 2.54
N ASP A 128 -8.38 -2.19 1.62
CA ASP A 128 -8.73 -0.79 1.91
C ASP A 128 -10.18 -0.66 2.41
N SER A 129 -10.42 0.29 3.32
CA SER A 129 -11.71 0.49 3.99
C SER A 129 -12.81 1.12 3.12
N ASP A 130 -12.46 1.60 1.93
CA ASP A 130 -13.37 2.13 0.90
C ASP A 130 -13.48 1.20 -0.31
N SER A 131 -13.44 -0.10 -0.05
CA SER A 131 -13.64 -1.15 -1.05
C SER A 131 -14.62 -2.23 -0.60
N GLY A 132 -15.14 -2.98 -1.57
CA GLY A 132 -15.93 -4.19 -1.35
C GLY A 132 -15.49 -5.32 -2.27
N TYR A 133 -16.14 -6.48 -2.18
CA TYR A 133 -15.83 -7.62 -3.06
C TYR A 133 -16.76 -7.68 -4.27
N GLN A 134 -16.23 -8.17 -5.38
CA GLN A 134 -17.07 -8.67 -6.47
C GLN A 134 -17.83 -9.91 -6.02
N SER A 135 -18.91 -10.24 -6.73
CA SER A 135 -19.71 -11.45 -6.45
C SER A 135 -19.89 -12.31 -7.69
N LEU A 136 -19.96 -13.62 -7.48
CA LEU A 136 -20.34 -14.62 -8.48
C LEU A 136 -21.47 -15.46 -7.90
N ASP A 137 -22.59 -15.58 -8.63
CA ASP A 137 -23.80 -16.30 -8.19
C ASP A 137 -24.29 -15.88 -6.78
N GLY A 138 -24.19 -14.58 -6.49
CA GLY A 138 -24.60 -13.99 -5.21
C GLY A 138 -23.66 -14.25 -4.04
N LYS A 139 -22.46 -14.80 -4.27
CA LYS A 139 -21.44 -15.02 -3.25
C LYS A 139 -20.23 -14.11 -3.46
N PRO A 140 -19.63 -13.54 -2.40
CA PRO A 140 -18.39 -12.79 -2.52
C PRO A 140 -17.26 -13.62 -3.11
N VAL A 141 -16.40 -12.96 -3.89
CA VAL A 141 -15.20 -13.54 -4.48
C VAL A 141 -13.98 -12.97 -3.75
N PHE A 142 -13.45 -13.75 -2.81
CA PHE A 142 -12.39 -13.28 -1.92
C PHE A 142 -11.00 -13.37 -2.57
N PRO A 143 -10.21 -12.28 -2.60
CA PRO A 143 -8.84 -12.28 -3.11
C PRO A 143 -7.89 -13.22 -2.35
N VAL A 144 -8.09 -13.39 -1.03
CA VAL A 144 -7.26 -14.24 -0.16
C VAL A 144 -7.13 -15.68 -0.67
N HIS A 145 -8.07 -16.13 -1.52
CA HIS A 145 -8.00 -17.42 -2.18
C HIS A 145 -6.70 -17.61 -2.98
N HIS A 146 -6.40 -16.69 -3.90
CA HIS A 146 -5.19 -16.79 -4.72
C HIS A 146 -3.94 -16.47 -3.91
N GLU A 147 -4.07 -15.55 -2.95
CA GLU A 147 -2.97 -15.19 -2.04
C GLU A 147 -2.51 -16.41 -1.23
N LEU A 148 -3.41 -17.19 -0.62
CA LEU A 148 -3.05 -18.36 0.20
C LEU A 148 -2.63 -19.58 -0.62
N LEU A 149 -3.07 -19.69 -1.88
CA LEU A 149 -2.62 -20.76 -2.78
C LEU A 149 -1.12 -20.65 -3.11
N SER A 150 -0.58 -19.43 -3.19
CA SER A 150 0.73 -19.21 -3.82
C SER A 150 1.77 -18.58 -2.89
N LEU A 151 1.37 -17.63 -2.04
CA LEU A 151 2.29 -16.78 -1.29
C LEU A 151 3.16 -17.62 -0.33
N GLY A 152 4.48 -17.41 -0.39
CA GLY A 152 5.51 -18.13 0.37
C GLY A 152 5.95 -19.47 -0.22
N ARG A 153 5.24 -20.01 -1.21
CA ARG A 153 5.69 -21.21 -1.95
C ARG A 153 6.81 -20.87 -2.91
N THR A 154 7.60 -21.85 -3.35
CA THR A 154 8.52 -21.62 -4.47
C THR A 154 7.73 -21.37 -5.75
N GLY A 155 8.29 -20.62 -6.70
CA GLY A 155 7.66 -20.44 -8.02
C GLY A 155 7.29 -21.76 -8.69
N THR A 156 8.13 -22.79 -8.56
CA THR A 156 7.83 -24.14 -9.06
C THR A 156 6.60 -24.76 -8.38
N ASP A 157 6.50 -24.65 -7.05
CA ASP A 157 5.39 -25.25 -6.29
C ASP A 157 4.07 -24.46 -6.41
N ALA A 158 4.15 -23.18 -6.80
CA ALA A 158 2.99 -22.34 -7.04
C ALA A 158 2.38 -22.55 -8.44
N ALA A 159 3.13 -23.11 -9.39
CA ALA A 159 2.72 -23.27 -10.79
C ALA A 159 1.41 -24.06 -10.95
N ASP A 160 1.18 -25.08 -10.12
CA ASP A 160 -0.05 -25.90 -10.17
C ASP A 160 -1.27 -25.18 -9.60
N GLY A 161 -1.08 -24.08 -8.87
CA GLY A 161 -2.13 -23.29 -8.20
C GLY A 161 -2.62 -22.10 -9.01
N VAL A 162 -2.09 -21.86 -10.22
CA VAL A 162 -2.45 -20.72 -11.07
C VAL A 162 -3.06 -21.17 -12.40
N THR A 163 -3.78 -20.27 -13.06
CA THR A 163 -4.34 -20.57 -14.39
C THR A 163 -3.31 -20.50 -15.51
N GLU A 164 -2.27 -19.70 -15.34
CA GLU A 164 -1.19 -19.51 -16.31
C GLU A 164 0.15 -19.33 -15.57
N ASN A 165 1.19 -20.00 -16.05
CA ASN A 165 2.55 -19.88 -15.53
C ASN A 165 3.50 -19.46 -16.67
N THR A 166 3.93 -18.21 -16.63
CA THR A 166 4.91 -17.64 -17.56
C THR A 166 6.27 -17.40 -16.91
N LEU A 167 6.43 -17.74 -15.63
CA LEU A 167 7.65 -17.56 -14.86
C LEU A 167 8.84 -18.27 -15.51
N ASP A 168 9.92 -17.52 -15.74
CA ASP A 168 11.20 -18.12 -16.16
C ASP A 168 11.66 -19.17 -15.13
N PRO A 169 11.95 -20.42 -15.54
CA PRO A 169 12.43 -21.47 -14.64
C PRO A 169 13.63 -21.09 -13.77
N VAL A 170 14.46 -20.13 -14.18
CA VAL A 170 15.58 -19.61 -13.38
C VAL A 170 15.11 -18.97 -12.05
N HIS A 171 13.85 -18.53 -11.99
CA HIS A 171 13.21 -17.97 -10.80
C HIS A 171 12.37 -18.99 -10.03
N GLY A 172 12.21 -20.22 -10.51
CA GLY A 172 11.32 -21.23 -9.91
C GLY A 172 11.67 -21.63 -8.47
N ARG A 173 12.92 -21.47 -8.04
CA ARG A 173 13.34 -21.76 -6.65
C ARG A 173 13.12 -20.60 -5.67
N LYS A 174 12.86 -19.40 -6.18
CA LYS A 174 12.58 -18.23 -5.34
C LYS A 174 11.17 -18.34 -4.77
N PRO A 175 10.91 -17.81 -3.57
CA PRO A 175 9.56 -17.76 -3.01
C PRO A 175 8.68 -16.78 -3.79
N VAL A 176 7.39 -17.07 -3.90
CA VAL A 176 6.36 -16.11 -4.32
C VAL A 176 6.24 -15.07 -3.22
N SER A 177 6.79 -13.88 -3.46
CA SER A 177 6.90 -12.82 -2.44
C SER A 177 5.67 -11.92 -2.36
N MET A 178 4.82 -11.96 -3.39
CA MET A 178 3.68 -11.08 -3.54
C MET A 178 2.58 -11.76 -4.33
N VAL A 179 1.33 -11.55 -3.92
CA VAL A 179 0.14 -11.97 -4.68
C VAL A 179 -0.90 -10.87 -4.58
N GLY A 180 -1.58 -10.53 -5.66
CA GLY A 180 -2.65 -9.54 -5.57
C GLY A 180 -3.42 -9.36 -6.85
N GLY A 181 -4.33 -8.39 -6.83
CA GLY A 181 -5.05 -7.91 -7.99
C GLY A 181 -5.25 -6.40 -7.93
N SER A 182 -5.86 -5.88 -8.98
CA SER A 182 -6.32 -4.50 -9.03
C SER A 182 -7.74 -4.34 -8.46
N PHE A 183 -8.42 -3.25 -8.82
CA PHE A 183 -9.81 -2.93 -8.53
C PHE A 183 -10.63 -2.76 -9.82
N VAL A 184 -11.96 -2.86 -9.69
CA VAL A 184 -12.93 -2.39 -10.69
C VAL A 184 -13.71 -1.21 -10.13
N GLY A 185 -14.21 -0.33 -10.98
CA GLY A 185 -15.05 0.81 -10.58
C GLY A 185 -14.38 2.16 -10.72
N GLU A 186 -14.51 3.02 -9.70
CA GLU A 186 -13.98 4.39 -9.73
C GLU A 186 -12.45 4.42 -9.79
N LEU A 187 -11.87 5.48 -10.37
CA LEU A 187 -10.41 5.60 -10.48
C LEU A 187 -9.75 5.66 -9.09
N SER A 188 -8.55 5.11 -8.94
CA SER A 188 -7.82 5.19 -7.66
C SER A 188 -7.44 6.64 -7.30
N VAL A 189 -7.30 7.50 -8.33
CA VAL A 189 -7.03 8.93 -8.22
C VAL A 189 -8.17 9.78 -8.77
N ASP A 190 -8.64 10.74 -7.96
CA ASP A 190 -9.72 11.67 -8.31
C ASP A 190 -9.24 12.76 -9.29
N VAL A 191 -9.07 12.35 -10.55
CA VAL A 191 -8.69 13.19 -11.70
C VAL A 191 -9.68 13.07 -12.87
N SER A 192 -10.79 12.34 -12.69
CA SER A 192 -11.83 12.16 -13.72
C SER A 192 -12.48 13.49 -14.10
N GLU A 193 -12.77 14.36 -13.13
CA GLU A 193 -13.33 15.69 -13.39
C GLU A 193 -12.40 16.57 -14.26
N ILE A 194 -11.07 16.41 -14.14
CA ILE A 194 -10.12 17.11 -15.00
C ILE A 194 -10.24 16.60 -16.44
N LYS A 195 -10.35 15.28 -16.62
CA LYS A 195 -10.51 14.63 -17.93
C LYS A 195 -11.79 15.06 -18.62
N GLU A 196 -12.89 15.17 -17.87
CA GLU A 196 -14.19 15.61 -18.38
C GLU A 196 -14.18 17.10 -18.76
N ALA A 197 -13.51 17.94 -17.96
CA ALA A 197 -13.43 19.37 -18.20
C ALA A 197 -12.52 19.72 -19.38
N ASP A 198 -11.31 19.15 -19.43
CA ASP A 198 -10.32 19.39 -20.48
C ASP A 198 -9.34 18.20 -20.61
N PRO A 199 -9.50 17.33 -21.63
CA PRO A 199 -8.61 16.19 -21.87
C PRO A 199 -7.13 16.56 -22.09
N GLY A 200 -6.86 17.75 -22.62
CA GLY A 200 -5.49 18.24 -22.83
C GLY A 200 -4.83 18.63 -21.51
N ILE A 201 -5.58 19.27 -20.61
CA ILE A 201 -5.10 19.55 -19.26
C ILE A 201 -4.92 18.25 -18.47
N TYR A 202 -5.84 17.29 -18.59
CA TYR A 202 -5.68 15.97 -17.99
C TYR A 202 -4.38 15.31 -18.44
N HIS A 203 -4.13 15.27 -19.76
CA HIS A 203 -2.90 14.72 -20.31
C HIS A 203 -1.67 15.40 -19.70
N ASP A 204 -1.62 16.73 -19.69
CA ASP A 204 -0.48 17.47 -19.18
C ASP A 204 -0.21 17.25 -17.70
N VAL A 205 -1.27 17.15 -16.90
CA VAL A 205 -1.18 16.95 -15.45
C VAL A 205 -0.76 15.53 -15.10
N VAL A 206 -1.35 14.51 -15.74
CA VAL A 206 -1.00 13.10 -15.52
C VAL A 206 0.41 12.80 -16.04
N SER A 207 0.83 13.44 -17.13
CA SER A 207 2.19 13.31 -17.68
C SER A 207 3.29 13.76 -16.71
N LEU A 208 2.97 14.57 -15.69
CA LEU A 208 3.95 15.00 -14.68
C LEU A 208 4.48 13.84 -13.83
N TRP A 209 3.77 12.72 -13.81
CA TRP A 209 4.26 11.48 -13.20
C TRP A 209 5.50 10.99 -13.96
N ALA A 210 5.48 10.93 -15.29
CA ALA A 210 6.54 10.30 -16.08
C ALA A 210 7.95 10.88 -15.82
N PRO A 211 9.02 10.05 -15.95
CA PRO A 211 10.39 10.53 -16.03
C PRO A 211 10.55 11.53 -17.19
N PRO A 212 11.30 12.64 -17.00
CA PRO A 212 11.45 13.67 -18.03
C PRO A 212 12.15 13.18 -19.31
N GLU A 213 12.93 12.11 -19.22
CA GLU A 213 13.65 11.48 -20.32
C GLU A 213 12.81 10.52 -21.16
N TRP A 214 11.59 10.19 -20.72
CA TRP A 214 10.75 9.23 -21.43
C TRP A 214 10.26 9.77 -22.78
N PRO A 215 10.22 8.91 -23.84
CA PRO A 215 9.61 9.26 -25.11
C PRO A 215 8.13 9.62 -24.97
N ALA A 216 7.63 10.51 -25.82
CA ALA A 216 6.23 10.95 -25.79
C ALA A 216 5.22 9.80 -25.95
N GLU A 217 5.58 8.74 -26.68
CA GLU A 217 4.73 7.54 -26.84
C GLU A 217 4.58 6.77 -25.51
N GLU A 218 5.66 6.64 -24.73
CA GLU A 218 5.62 5.99 -23.42
C GLU A 218 4.83 6.82 -22.41
N VAL A 219 4.99 8.15 -22.45
CA VAL A 219 4.18 9.08 -21.64
C VAL A 219 2.70 8.97 -22.00
N GLN A 220 2.37 8.89 -23.29
CA GLN A 220 0.99 8.69 -23.73
C GLN A 220 0.43 7.36 -23.21
N GLY A 221 1.21 6.28 -23.26
CA GLY A 221 0.84 4.98 -22.69
C GLY A 221 0.56 5.07 -21.19
N LEU A 222 1.48 5.68 -20.43
CA LEU A 222 1.34 5.92 -18.99
C LEU A 222 0.02 6.65 -18.69
N VAL A 223 -0.28 7.74 -19.40
CA VAL A 223 -1.51 8.53 -19.21
C VAL A 223 -2.77 7.70 -19.48
N GLN A 224 -2.74 6.78 -20.44
CA GLN A 224 -3.91 5.92 -20.72
C GLN A 224 -4.13 4.85 -19.65
N GLU A 225 -3.07 4.32 -19.04
CA GLU A 225 -3.16 3.22 -18.07
C GLU A 225 -3.24 3.69 -16.61
N SER A 226 -2.84 4.93 -16.33
CA SER A 226 -2.80 5.46 -14.97
C SER A 226 -4.17 5.49 -14.32
N PHE A 227 -4.25 4.91 -13.11
CA PHE A 227 -5.37 5.02 -12.16
C PHE A 227 -6.69 4.33 -12.57
N ILE A 228 -6.74 3.63 -13.70
CA ILE A 228 -7.98 2.98 -14.20
C ILE A 228 -8.25 1.59 -13.59
N GLY A 229 -7.27 1.03 -12.88
CA GLY A 229 -7.33 -0.33 -12.35
C GLY A 229 -7.57 -1.39 -13.44
N ALA A 230 -8.41 -2.37 -13.14
CA ALA A 230 -8.83 -3.41 -14.09
C ALA A 230 -10.11 -3.05 -14.88
N GLY A 231 -10.53 -1.77 -14.85
CA GLY A 231 -11.72 -1.30 -15.55
C GLY A 231 -13.02 -1.60 -14.81
N THR A 232 -14.04 -2.11 -15.51
CA THR A 232 -15.41 -2.26 -14.97
C THR A 232 -16.02 -3.64 -15.22
N GLU A 233 -15.23 -4.60 -15.73
CA GLU A 233 -15.75 -5.92 -16.08
C GLU A 233 -16.06 -6.74 -14.82
N PRO A 234 -17.29 -7.27 -14.66
CA PRO A 234 -17.61 -8.14 -13.54
C PRO A 234 -16.83 -9.45 -13.58
N PHE A 235 -16.45 -9.95 -12.40
CA PHE A 235 -15.86 -11.27 -12.24
C PHE A 235 -16.78 -12.37 -12.78
N SER A 236 -16.22 -13.28 -13.56
CA SER A 236 -16.95 -14.41 -14.16
C SER A 236 -16.27 -15.77 -13.97
N VAL A 237 -14.94 -15.78 -13.96
CA VAL A 237 -14.12 -16.98 -13.78
C VAL A 237 -12.78 -16.58 -13.21
N ASP A 238 -12.18 -17.46 -12.40
CA ASP A 238 -10.83 -17.26 -11.90
C ASP A 238 -9.80 -17.20 -13.04
N ARG A 239 -8.93 -16.21 -12.95
CA ARG A 239 -7.68 -16.09 -13.69
C ARG A 239 -6.58 -15.61 -12.77
N SER A 240 -5.44 -16.28 -12.83
CA SER A 240 -4.23 -15.96 -12.11
C SER A 240 -3.01 -16.30 -12.95
N VAL A 241 -2.02 -15.41 -12.95
CA VAL A 241 -0.78 -15.54 -13.72
C VAL A 241 0.39 -15.52 -12.73
N LEU A 242 1.23 -16.56 -12.77
CA LEU A 242 2.51 -16.60 -12.07
C LEU A 242 3.63 -16.12 -13.01
N ASP A 243 4.30 -15.04 -12.60
CA ASP A 243 5.45 -14.47 -13.32
C ASP A 243 6.28 -13.55 -12.39
N VAL A 244 7.27 -12.85 -12.92
CA VAL A 244 7.72 -11.57 -12.38
C VAL A 244 6.60 -10.53 -12.62
N PRO A 245 6.13 -9.80 -11.61
CA PRO A 245 4.87 -9.07 -11.68
C PRO A 245 4.86 -7.97 -12.74
N ASP A 246 3.77 -7.92 -13.51
CA ASP A 246 3.32 -6.68 -14.15
C ASP A 246 2.68 -5.78 -13.09
N ILE A 247 3.47 -4.83 -12.57
CA ILE A 247 3.07 -3.96 -11.47
C ILE A 247 1.93 -3.00 -11.85
N TRP A 248 1.63 -2.82 -13.13
CA TRP A 248 0.51 -2.01 -13.62
C TRP A 248 -0.85 -2.68 -13.45
N ARG A 249 -0.88 -3.96 -13.05
CA ARG A 249 -2.10 -4.75 -12.86
C ARG A 249 -2.39 -5.06 -11.38
N LEU A 250 -1.66 -4.39 -10.49
CA LEU A 250 -1.72 -4.59 -9.05
C LEU A 250 -1.98 -3.25 -8.36
N ASP A 251 -2.83 -3.28 -7.34
CA ASP A 251 -3.07 -2.11 -6.49
C ASP A 251 -2.94 -2.51 -5.01
N MET A 252 -2.40 -1.60 -4.21
CA MET A 252 -2.12 -1.84 -2.79
C MET A 252 -3.37 -2.12 -1.93
N CYS A 253 -4.55 -1.79 -2.45
CA CYS A 253 -5.85 -2.06 -1.83
C CYS A 253 -6.25 -3.54 -1.86
N ASN A 254 -5.53 -4.40 -2.61
CA ASN A 254 -5.87 -5.80 -2.83
C ASN A 254 -4.61 -6.65 -3.02
N ILE A 255 -3.82 -6.79 -1.96
CA ILE A 255 -2.49 -7.38 -2.05
C ILE A 255 -2.08 -8.14 -0.80
N GLY A 256 -1.32 -9.21 -0.99
CA GLY A 256 -0.62 -9.95 0.05
C GLY A 256 0.89 -9.98 -0.16
N PHE A 257 1.63 -9.90 0.95
CA PHE A 257 3.09 -9.97 0.98
C PHE A 257 3.58 -11.10 1.88
N ASP A 258 4.62 -11.81 1.42
CA ASP A 258 5.33 -12.81 2.20
C ASP A 258 6.17 -12.16 3.29
N ARG A 259 6.32 -12.87 4.42
CA ARG A 259 7.11 -12.40 5.57
C ARG A 259 8.54 -12.02 5.20
N GLU A 260 9.19 -12.78 4.32
CA GLU A 260 10.58 -12.47 3.94
C GLU A 260 10.70 -11.18 3.12
N LEU A 261 9.59 -10.60 2.66
CA LEU A 261 9.56 -9.28 2.03
C LEU A 261 9.23 -8.18 3.05
N TYR A 262 8.07 -8.25 3.72
CA TYR A 262 7.58 -7.14 4.55
C TYR A 262 8.43 -6.90 5.81
N GLU A 263 9.14 -7.92 6.29
CA GLU A 263 10.07 -7.79 7.42
C GLU A 263 11.43 -7.19 7.03
N ARG A 264 11.70 -6.99 5.74
CA ARG A 264 13.00 -6.52 5.26
C ARG A 264 12.99 -5.08 4.82
N VAL A 265 11.91 -4.66 4.16
CA VAL A 265 11.82 -3.32 3.58
C VAL A 265 10.49 -2.70 3.99
N PRO A 266 10.50 -1.58 4.73
CA PRO A 266 9.29 -0.83 5.02
C PRO A 266 8.83 -0.07 3.78
N LEU A 267 7.66 0.56 3.86
CA LEU A 267 7.15 1.51 2.89
C LEU A 267 7.52 2.95 3.27
N PRO A 268 7.64 3.86 2.29
CA PRO A 268 7.88 5.29 2.55
C PRO A 268 6.81 5.88 3.49
N PRO A 269 7.19 6.46 4.64
CA PRO A 269 6.24 6.95 5.64
C PRO A 269 5.61 8.32 5.28
N ALA A 270 5.91 8.86 4.10
CA ALA A 270 5.48 10.17 3.62
C ALA A 270 3.98 10.43 3.89
N THR A 271 3.69 11.56 4.54
CA THR A 271 2.32 11.99 4.85
C THR A 271 1.69 12.73 3.68
N ASP A 272 0.36 12.79 3.66
CA ASP A 272 -0.41 13.57 2.71
C ASP A 272 0.05 13.35 1.27
N THR A 273 0.32 12.11 0.89
CA THR A 273 0.61 11.69 -0.48
C THR A 273 -0.18 10.42 -0.81
N ILE A 274 -0.19 10.06 -2.08
CA ILE A 274 -0.77 8.81 -2.60
C ILE A 274 0.32 8.01 -3.32
N GLY A 275 0.11 6.71 -3.50
CA GLY A 275 0.99 5.85 -4.32
C GLY A 275 2.36 5.53 -3.71
N SER A 276 2.76 6.16 -2.59
CA SER A 276 4.05 5.89 -1.95
C SER A 276 4.16 4.46 -1.42
N ASP A 277 3.04 3.84 -1.09
CA ASP A 277 2.92 2.46 -0.63
C ASP A 277 3.15 1.41 -1.73
N TYR A 278 3.29 1.81 -3.00
CA TYR A 278 3.57 0.91 -4.13
C TYR A 278 5.06 0.52 -4.22
N PHE A 279 5.92 1.05 -3.35
CA PHE A 279 7.37 0.85 -3.41
C PHE A 279 7.77 -0.65 -3.45
N LEU A 280 7.10 -1.51 -2.67
CA LEU A 280 7.40 -2.93 -2.65
C LEU A 280 7.10 -3.64 -3.99
N LEU A 281 6.17 -3.11 -4.81
CA LEU A 281 5.92 -3.67 -6.14
C LEU A 281 7.18 -3.57 -7.02
N HIS A 282 7.86 -2.41 -6.97
CA HIS A 282 9.12 -2.19 -7.67
C HIS A 282 10.24 -3.08 -7.13
N VAL A 283 10.31 -3.28 -5.80
CA VAL A 283 11.28 -4.19 -5.20
C VAL A 283 11.09 -5.62 -5.72
N VAL A 284 9.85 -6.13 -5.73
CA VAL A 284 9.56 -7.50 -6.19
C VAL A 284 9.85 -7.65 -7.68
N ARG A 285 9.37 -6.70 -8.50
CA ARG A 285 9.60 -6.70 -9.96
C ARG A 285 11.08 -6.69 -10.31
N HIS A 286 11.83 -5.77 -9.71
CA HIS A 286 13.23 -5.53 -10.09
C HIS A 286 14.21 -6.49 -9.42
N ALA A 287 13.83 -7.17 -8.32
CA ALA A 287 14.60 -8.28 -7.72
C ALA A 287 14.33 -9.65 -8.38
N PRO A 288 13.84 -9.66 -9.62
CA PRO A 288 12.87 -10.61 -10.19
C PRO A 288 12.39 -11.71 -9.23
N LEU A 289 11.59 -11.33 -8.24
CA LEU A 289 10.93 -12.25 -7.33
C LEU A 289 9.59 -12.73 -7.95
N PRO A 290 9.26 -14.02 -7.88
CA PRO A 290 7.97 -14.53 -8.35
C PRO A 290 6.80 -13.84 -7.64
N ALA A 291 5.73 -13.57 -8.38
CA ALA A 291 4.48 -13.03 -7.89
C ALA A 291 3.29 -13.63 -8.64
N VAL A 292 2.10 -13.55 -8.05
CA VAL A 292 0.85 -13.93 -8.74
C VAL A 292 -0.06 -12.71 -8.88
N VAL A 293 -0.49 -12.44 -10.11
CA VAL A 293 -1.53 -11.44 -10.41
C VAL A 293 -2.84 -12.17 -10.67
N HIS A 294 -3.94 -11.78 -10.02
CA HIS A 294 -5.24 -12.42 -10.17
C HIS A 294 -6.38 -11.44 -10.49
N ASN A 295 -7.46 -11.95 -11.08
CA ASN A 295 -8.63 -11.16 -11.46
C ASN A 295 -9.74 -11.08 -10.41
N ARG A 296 -9.53 -11.61 -9.20
CA ARG A 296 -10.38 -11.34 -8.03
C ARG A 296 -10.17 -9.90 -7.54
N HIS A 297 -10.53 -8.95 -8.39
CA HIS A 297 -10.41 -7.52 -8.12
C HIS A 297 -11.43 -7.11 -7.07
N ILE A 298 -11.07 -6.14 -6.23
CA ILE A 298 -12.03 -5.47 -5.34
C ILE A 298 -12.87 -4.46 -6.12
N VAL A 299 -13.97 -4.00 -5.54
CA VAL A 299 -14.79 -2.91 -6.08
C VAL A 299 -14.41 -1.62 -5.36
N ASN A 300 -13.84 -0.66 -6.09
CA ASN A 300 -13.44 0.66 -5.56
C ASN A 300 -14.57 1.68 -5.74
N PHE A 301 -14.80 2.51 -4.72
CA PHE A 301 -15.81 3.57 -4.75
C PHE A 301 -15.34 4.83 -4.00
N TYR A 302 -15.81 6.00 -4.43
CA TYR A 302 -15.55 7.25 -3.72
C TYR A 302 -16.46 7.42 -2.50
N THR A 303 -15.85 7.74 -1.36
CA THR A 303 -16.59 8.19 -0.18
C THR A 303 -17.11 9.62 -0.38
N ALA A 304 -18.23 9.95 0.26
CA ALA A 304 -18.85 11.28 0.14
C ALA A 304 -17.92 12.42 0.61
N GLU A 305 -17.02 12.13 1.55
CA GLU A 305 -16.02 13.08 2.08
C GLU A 305 -15.13 13.66 0.98
N ARG A 306 -14.73 12.84 -0.02
CA ARG A 306 -13.85 13.26 -1.12
C ARG A 306 -14.44 14.41 -1.94
N ARG A 307 -15.78 14.52 -1.98
CA ARG A 307 -16.51 15.56 -2.73
C ARG A 307 -16.72 16.87 -1.95
N THR A 308 -16.28 16.94 -0.69
CA THR A 308 -16.34 18.18 0.10
C THR A 308 -15.23 19.15 -0.31
N GLY A 309 -15.37 20.45 -0.02
CA GLY A 309 -14.33 21.43 -0.34
C GLY A 309 -12.98 21.15 0.34
N SER A 310 -13.00 20.76 1.62
CA SER A 310 -11.79 20.34 2.35
C SER A 310 -11.24 19.00 1.85
N GLY A 311 -12.12 18.05 1.53
CA GLY A 311 -11.73 16.75 0.96
C GLY A 311 -11.04 16.92 -0.39
N PHE A 312 -11.58 17.76 -1.28
CA PHE A 312 -10.97 18.11 -2.56
C PHE A 312 -9.56 18.69 -2.38
N THR A 313 -9.40 19.72 -1.55
CA THR A 313 -8.10 20.35 -1.29
C THR A 313 -7.08 19.35 -0.73
N ALA A 314 -7.48 18.54 0.26
CA ALA A 314 -6.60 17.52 0.84
C ALA A 314 -6.19 16.48 -0.21
N TYR A 315 -7.11 16.06 -1.08
CA TYR A 315 -6.83 15.07 -2.11
C TYR A 315 -5.90 15.62 -3.21
N GLN A 316 -6.16 16.84 -3.68
CA GLN A 316 -5.28 17.50 -4.65
C GLN A 316 -3.88 17.74 -4.06
N MET A 317 -3.77 18.07 -2.76
CA MET A 317 -2.48 18.15 -2.10
C MET A 317 -1.73 16.81 -2.13
N ARG A 318 -2.42 15.69 -1.89
CA ARG A 318 -1.83 14.34 -2.00
C ARG A 318 -1.34 14.03 -3.39
N PHE A 319 -2.11 14.38 -4.41
CA PHE A 319 -1.70 14.19 -5.79
C PHE A 319 -0.49 15.05 -6.15
N VAL A 320 -0.43 16.32 -5.72
CA VAL A 320 0.77 17.15 -5.90
C VAL A 320 1.98 16.53 -5.20
N LYS A 321 1.86 16.12 -3.93
CA LYS A 321 2.96 15.47 -3.21
C LYS A 321 3.44 14.18 -3.88
N PHE A 322 2.53 13.39 -4.45
CA PHE A 322 2.88 12.21 -5.26
C PHE A 322 3.71 12.59 -6.49
N LEU A 323 3.32 13.63 -7.22
CA LEU A 323 4.09 14.10 -8.37
C LEU A 323 5.50 14.58 -7.96
N LEU A 324 5.62 15.25 -6.81
CA LEU A 324 6.91 15.71 -6.31
C LEU A 324 7.81 14.57 -5.83
N SER A 325 7.24 13.49 -5.27
CA SER A 325 8.04 12.35 -4.83
C SER A 325 8.66 11.58 -5.99
N MET A 326 8.10 11.67 -7.21
CA MET A 326 8.67 11.02 -8.40
C MET A 326 10.06 11.53 -8.78
N LEU A 327 10.45 12.76 -8.40
CA LEU A 327 11.83 13.23 -8.56
C LEU A 327 12.83 12.30 -7.87
N TYR A 328 12.44 11.79 -6.71
CA TYR A 328 13.29 10.98 -5.86
C TYR A 328 13.07 9.48 -6.08
N LEU A 329 11.82 9.07 -6.35
CA LEU A 329 11.48 7.65 -6.53
C LEU A 329 11.94 7.08 -7.88
N HIS A 330 11.90 7.86 -8.97
CA HIS A 330 12.34 7.37 -10.27
C HIS A 330 13.82 6.96 -10.32
N PRO A 331 14.78 7.77 -9.83
CA PRO A 331 16.18 7.33 -9.72
C PRO A 331 16.32 6.04 -8.90
N VAL A 332 15.55 5.90 -7.81
CA VAL A 332 15.56 4.65 -7.02
C VAL A 332 15.03 3.48 -7.84
N TYR A 333 13.96 3.67 -8.62
CA TYR A 333 13.42 2.61 -9.47
C TYR A 333 14.38 2.20 -10.58
N PHE A 334 15.11 3.14 -11.18
CA PHE A 334 16.16 2.84 -12.16
C PHE A 334 17.35 2.13 -11.52
N ASP A 335 17.79 2.54 -10.33
CA ASP A 335 18.84 1.86 -9.57
C ASP A 335 18.42 0.43 -9.19
N LEU A 336 17.14 0.22 -8.81
CA LEU A 336 16.59 -1.11 -8.54
C LEU A 336 16.62 -1.98 -9.81
N GLU A 337 16.17 -1.44 -10.95
CA GLU A 337 16.19 -2.13 -12.24
C GLU A 337 17.62 -2.51 -12.66
N GLU A 338 18.57 -1.57 -12.56
CA GLU A 338 19.97 -1.81 -12.88
C GLU A 338 20.59 -2.88 -11.97
N ALA A 339 20.27 -2.85 -10.68
CA ALA A 339 20.76 -3.86 -9.73
C ALA A 339 20.19 -5.25 -10.03
N GLY A 340 18.93 -5.34 -10.46
CA GLY A 340 18.33 -6.58 -10.92
C GLY A 340 18.45 -7.72 -9.88
N PRO A 341 18.90 -8.93 -10.30
CA PRO A 341 19.15 -10.05 -9.38
C PRO A 341 20.17 -9.77 -8.25
N ALA A 342 21.03 -8.74 -8.37
CA ALA A 342 21.97 -8.39 -7.32
C ALA A 342 21.29 -7.78 -6.08
N LEU A 343 20.01 -7.39 -6.18
CA LEU A 343 19.16 -7.01 -5.05
C LEU A 343 18.91 -8.16 -4.06
N LEU A 344 19.19 -9.41 -4.46
CA LEU A 344 18.99 -10.58 -3.63
C LEU A 344 20.31 -11.09 -3.01
N ASP A 345 20.21 -11.62 -1.80
CA ASP A 345 21.26 -12.44 -1.17
C ASP A 345 21.25 -13.89 -1.73
N PRO A 346 22.23 -14.75 -1.37
CA PRO A 346 22.25 -16.13 -1.83
C PRO A 346 21.06 -16.98 -1.37
N GLN A 347 20.28 -16.50 -0.39
CA GLN A 347 19.05 -17.12 0.10
C GLN A 347 17.78 -16.51 -0.53
N HIS A 348 17.94 -15.68 -1.57
CA HIS A 348 16.87 -14.97 -2.27
C HIS A 348 16.16 -13.90 -1.45
N HIS A 349 16.81 -13.37 -0.42
CA HIS A 349 16.24 -12.26 0.33
C HIS A 349 16.70 -10.91 -0.18
N VAL A 350 15.81 -9.92 -0.09
CA VAL A 350 16.10 -8.54 -0.47
C VAL A 350 17.19 -7.94 0.43
N ARG A 351 18.15 -7.25 -0.19
CA ARG A 351 19.24 -6.49 0.47
C ARG A 351 18.78 -5.07 0.81
N ALA A 352 18.18 -4.91 1.98
CA ALA A 352 17.67 -3.62 2.47
C ALA A 352 18.74 -2.50 2.47
N ASP A 353 19.98 -2.80 2.87
CA ASP A 353 21.07 -1.82 2.91
C ASP A 353 21.39 -1.21 1.53
N THR A 354 21.29 -2.03 0.47
CA THR A 354 21.48 -1.59 -0.91
C THR A 354 20.38 -0.61 -1.30
N ILE A 355 19.12 -0.94 -0.98
CA ILE A 355 17.95 -0.10 -1.25
C ILE A 355 18.04 1.22 -0.47
N ALA A 356 18.39 1.18 0.82
CA ALA A 356 18.64 2.39 1.61
C ALA A 356 19.73 3.26 0.97
N GLY A 357 20.78 2.64 0.42
CA GLY A 357 21.82 3.33 -0.35
C GLY A 357 21.28 4.08 -1.56
N PHE A 358 20.33 3.49 -2.30
CA PHE A 358 19.70 4.10 -3.47
C PHE A 358 18.83 5.29 -3.05
N VAL A 359 17.99 5.09 -2.03
CA VAL A 359 17.12 6.14 -1.47
C VAL A 359 17.96 7.33 -1.00
N ARG A 360 19.04 7.13 -0.23
CA ARG A 360 19.90 8.23 0.23
C ARG A 360 20.57 9.00 -0.90
N ARG A 361 20.93 8.35 -2.01
CA ARG A 361 21.51 9.07 -3.15
C ARG A 361 20.47 9.97 -3.83
N SER A 362 19.25 9.48 -3.95
CA SER A 362 18.17 10.24 -4.58
C SER A 362 17.90 11.58 -3.88
N THR A 363 18.13 11.70 -2.57
CA THR A 363 17.84 12.95 -1.83
C THR A 363 18.69 14.14 -2.29
N SER A 364 19.74 13.90 -3.09
CA SER A 364 20.62 14.92 -3.67
C SER A 364 20.22 15.41 -5.07
N GLU A 365 19.10 14.94 -5.62
CA GLU A 365 18.61 15.34 -6.94
C GLU A 365 18.34 16.86 -7.07
N ASP A 366 18.57 17.39 -8.27
CA ASP A 366 18.26 18.79 -8.58
C ASP A 366 16.75 19.03 -8.60
N ARG A 367 16.30 19.98 -7.78
CA ARG A 367 14.89 20.33 -7.61
C ARG A 367 14.28 21.07 -8.81
N ALA A 368 15.05 21.41 -9.84
CA ALA A 368 14.57 22.08 -11.04
C ALA A 368 13.34 21.39 -11.67
N GLU A 369 13.33 20.05 -11.68
CA GLU A 369 12.21 19.28 -12.20
C GLU A 369 10.94 19.44 -11.36
N ASN A 370 11.05 19.38 -10.03
CA ASN A 370 9.90 19.60 -9.16
C ASN A 370 9.37 21.05 -9.21
N ILE A 371 10.25 22.03 -9.41
CA ILE A 371 9.85 23.42 -9.66
C ILE A 371 9.00 23.49 -10.94
N ARG A 372 9.44 22.83 -12.02
CA ARG A 372 8.69 22.73 -13.27
C ARG A 372 7.32 22.07 -13.06
N ARG A 373 7.24 20.95 -12.32
CA ARG A 373 5.96 20.28 -12.01
C ARG A 373 4.98 21.24 -11.33
N LEU A 374 5.43 21.97 -10.31
CA LEU A 374 4.61 22.97 -9.62
C LEU A 374 4.17 24.12 -10.53
N ASP A 375 5.01 24.57 -11.47
CA ASP A 375 4.65 25.59 -12.47
C ASP A 375 3.59 25.09 -13.46
N VAL A 376 3.68 23.83 -13.88
CA VAL A 376 2.67 23.22 -14.75
C VAL A 376 1.34 23.11 -14.00
N ILE A 377 1.34 22.59 -12.77
CA ILE A 377 0.13 22.48 -11.95
C ILE A 377 -0.54 23.85 -11.77
N ASP A 378 0.20 24.87 -11.31
CA ASP A 378 -0.35 26.22 -11.12
C ASP A 378 -1.00 26.76 -12.40
N ARG A 379 -0.29 26.70 -13.53
CA ARG A 379 -0.79 27.19 -14.81
C ARG A 379 -2.03 26.43 -15.28
N ARG A 380 -2.02 25.10 -15.21
CA ARG A 380 -3.11 24.24 -15.71
C ARG A 380 -4.35 24.33 -14.81
N TYR A 381 -4.17 24.40 -13.49
CA TYR A 381 -5.29 24.51 -12.57
C TYR A 381 -5.95 25.90 -12.64
N ARG A 382 -5.18 26.96 -12.89
CA ARG A 382 -5.75 28.28 -13.21
C ARG A 382 -6.53 28.32 -14.51
N GLN A 383 -6.12 27.53 -15.52
CA GLN A 383 -6.86 27.40 -16.78
C GLN A 383 -8.19 26.67 -16.60
N LEU A 384 -8.26 25.65 -15.73
CA LEU A 384 -9.51 24.98 -15.37
C LEU A 384 -10.48 25.92 -14.62
N GLY A 385 -9.95 26.83 -13.80
CA GLY A 385 -10.77 27.77 -13.04
C GLY A 385 -11.48 27.12 -11.83
N GLY A 386 -12.42 27.87 -11.23
CA GLY A 386 -13.21 27.40 -10.08
C GLY A 386 -12.36 26.88 -8.93
N ARG A 387 -12.76 25.73 -8.36
CA ARG A 387 -12.05 25.08 -7.24
C ARG A 387 -10.58 24.74 -7.55
N TYR A 388 -10.22 24.51 -8.82
CA TYR A 388 -8.83 24.25 -9.21
C TYR A 388 -7.97 25.52 -9.13
N ALA A 389 -8.49 26.66 -9.57
CA ALA A 389 -7.79 27.94 -9.41
C ALA A 389 -7.66 28.34 -7.94
N GLU A 390 -8.68 28.11 -7.12
CA GLU A 390 -8.62 28.31 -5.66
C GLU A 390 -7.56 27.40 -5.01
N PHE A 391 -7.45 26.14 -5.45
CA PHE A 391 -6.39 25.25 -5.01
C PHE A 391 -4.99 25.74 -5.44
N ALA A 392 -4.84 26.28 -6.66
CA ALA A 392 -3.58 26.87 -7.10
C ALA A 392 -3.15 28.07 -6.22
N ASP A 393 -4.10 28.90 -5.78
CA ASP A 393 -3.85 29.98 -4.83
C ASP A 393 -3.46 29.45 -3.44
N HIS A 394 -4.07 28.34 -2.99
CA HIS A 394 -3.70 27.65 -1.76
C HIS A 394 -2.29 27.04 -1.83
N LEU A 395 -1.90 26.50 -2.99
CA LEU A 395 -0.61 25.85 -3.21
C LEU A 395 0.55 26.84 -3.24
N MET A 396 0.34 28.04 -3.78
CA MET A 396 1.37 29.06 -3.99
C MET A 396 2.25 29.37 -2.76
N PRO A 397 1.69 29.66 -1.56
CA PRO A 397 2.51 29.91 -0.37
C PRO A 397 3.23 28.66 0.16
N LEU A 398 2.83 27.45 -0.24
CA LEU A 398 3.38 26.18 0.24
C LEU A 398 4.50 25.63 -0.63
N ARG A 399 4.78 26.22 -1.80
CA ARG A 399 5.68 25.66 -2.81
C ARG A 399 7.06 25.27 -2.25
N GLN A 400 7.69 26.18 -1.51
CA GLN A 400 9.02 25.92 -0.95
C GLN A 400 8.98 24.80 0.11
N ASP A 401 8.01 24.85 1.01
CA ASP A 401 7.80 23.82 2.04
C ASP A 401 7.53 22.45 1.42
N LEU A 402 6.77 22.37 0.33
CA LEU A 402 6.52 21.12 -0.38
C LEU A 402 7.79 20.53 -1.02
N LEU A 403 8.66 21.37 -1.58
CA LEU A 403 9.95 20.93 -2.11
C LEU A 403 10.86 20.38 -0.99
N ASP A 404 10.89 21.07 0.16
CA ASP A 404 11.66 20.63 1.32
C ASP A 404 11.11 19.33 1.90
N ARG A 405 9.79 19.21 2.06
CA ARG A 405 9.12 18.00 2.54
C ARG A 405 9.33 16.80 1.64
N ALA A 406 9.27 16.97 0.31
CA ALA A 406 9.48 15.85 -0.61
C ALA A 406 10.88 15.24 -0.47
N GLN A 407 11.91 16.05 -0.21
CA GLN A 407 13.25 15.56 0.09
C GLN A 407 13.31 14.88 1.46
N ILE A 408 12.78 15.54 2.50
CA ILE A 408 12.76 15.04 3.88
C ILE A 408 12.03 13.70 3.96
N ASP A 409 10.92 13.52 3.23
CA ASP A 409 10.17 12.27 3.15
C ASP A 409 11.07 11.09 2.70
N MET A 410 12.03 11.35 1.81
CA MET A 410 12.97 10.35 1.31
C MET A 410 14.16 10.12 2.25
N GLU A 411 14.63 11.17 2.92
CA GLU A 411 15.63 11.05 3.99
C GLU A 411 15.09 10.20 5.15
N HIS A 412 13.85 10.48 5.57
CA HIS A 412 13.13 9.69 6.56
C HIS A 412 12.87 8.26 6.10
N PHE A 413 12.58 8.05 4.82
CA PHE A 413 12.42 6.70 4.28
C PHE A 413 13.73 5.90 4.37
N ALA A 414 14.87 6.49 3.99
CA ALA A 414 16.17 5.85 4.15
C ALA A 414 16.48 5.49 5.62
N LEU A 415 16.23 6.41 6.54
CA LEU A 415 16.38 6.19 7.98
C LEU A 415 15.50 5.03 8.45
N LEU A 416 14.25 4.97 7.99
CA LEU A 416 13.33 3.90 8.38
C LEU A 416 13.79 2.53 7.84
N ILE A 417 14.33 2.44 6.62
CA ILE A 417 14.91 1.19 6.09
C ILE A 417 16.05 0.70 7.00
N ASP A 418 16.95 1.60 7.42
CA ASP A 418 18.07 1.25 8.30
C ASP A 418 17.60 0.75 9.67
N ALA A 419 16.56 1.38 10.22
CA ALA A 419 15.99 1.02 11.51
C ALA A 419 15.09 -0.23 11.47
N TRP A 420 14.69 -0.68 10.28
CA TRP A 420 13.61 -1.66 10.12
C TRP A 420 13.91 -3.02 10.74
N ARG A 421 15.08 -3.58 10.47
CA ARG A 421 15.45 -4.91 10.96
C ARG A 421 15.47 -4.99 12.50
N PRO A 422 16.09 -4.03 13.22
CA PRO A 422 15.94 -3.93 14.68
C PRO A 422 14.49 -3.82 15.15
N LEU A 423 13.64 -3.03 14.48
CA LEU A 423 12.22 -2.87 14.84
C LEU A 423 11.44 -4.20 14.70
N VAL A 424 11.63 -4.93 13.60
CA VAL A 424 11.02 -6.25 13.40
C VAL A 424 11.51 -7.27 14.43
N ALA A 425 12.80 -7.26 14.75
CA ALA A 425 13.34 -8.14 15.78
C ALA A 425 12.74 -7.83 17.17
N ALA A 426 12.58 -6.54 17.49
CA ALA A 426 11.95 -6.08 18.72
C ALA A 426 10.45 -6.42 18.78
N SER A 427 9.72 -6.29 17.68
CA SER A 427 8.28 -6.58 17.64
C SER A 427 7.97 -8.04 17.91
N ARG A 428 8.78 -8.97 17.42
CA ARG A 428 8.67 -10.42 17.71
C ARG A 428 8.81 -10.78 19.19
N ALA A 429 9.48 -9.92 19.97
CA ALA A 429 9.66 -10.13 21.41
C ALA A 429 8.50 -9.57 22.25
N ILE A 430 7.52 -8.93 21.61
CA ILE A 430 6.36 -8.31 22.25
C ILE A 430 5.13 -9.09 21.83
N ALA A 431 4.32 -9.52 22.78
CA ALA A 431 2.97 -9.96 22.47
C ALA A 431 2.09 -8.72 22.32
N PRO A 432 1.41 -8.48 21.18
CA PRO A 432 0.44 -7.41 21.07
C PRO A 432 -0.58 -7.58 22.20
N SER A 433 -0.79 -6.52 22.99
CA SER A 433 -1.74 -6.57 24.08
C SER A 433 -3.14 -6.76 23.48
N ASN A 434 -3.70 -7.96 23.63
CA ASN A 434 -5.13 -8.12 23.48
C ASN A 434 -5.75 -7.21 24.55
N GLY A 435 -6.38 -6.11 24.13
CA GLY A 435 -7.35 -5.42 24.96
C GLY A 435 -8.37 -6.45 25.49
N PRO A 436 -9.06 -6.18 26.62
CA PRO A 436 -9.88 -7.19 27.28
C PRO A 436 -10.78 -7.85 26.24
N SER A 437 -10.64 -9.17 26.07
CA SER A 437 -11.71 -9.98 25.52
C SER A 437 -12.91 -9.65 26.38
N ILE A 438 -13.85 -8.87 25.86
CA ILE A 438 -15.12 -8.65 26.54
C ILE A 438 -15.71 -10.05 26.63
N GLY A 439 -15.71 -10.58 27.85
CA GLY A 439 -15.84 -12.00 28.12
C GLY A 439 -17.11 -12.58 27.49
N ARG A 440 -16.96 -13.72 26.83
CA ARG A 440 -18.09 -14.62 26.62
C ARG A 440 -18.33 -15.36 27.93
N ALA A 441 -19.39 -14.96 28.64
CA ALA A 441 -20.08 -15.82 29.58
C ALA A 441 -20.92 -16.85 28.82
#